data_AF-A0A9L0RAH8-F1
#
_entry.id   AF-A0A9L0RAH8-F1
#
_cell.length_a   1.000
_cell.length_b   1.000
_cell.length_c   1.000
_cell.angle_alpha   90.00
_cell.angle_beta   90.00
_cell.angle_gamma   90.00
#
_symmetry.space_group_name_H-M   'P 1'
#
loop_
_entity.id
_entity.type
_entity.pdbx_description
1 polymer ?
#
loop_
_entity_poly.entity_id
_entity_poly.type
_entity_poly.pdbx_seq_one_letter_code
_entity_poly.pdbx_strand_id
1 'polypeptide(L)'
;MAVLVVLLSLLVAGVLGNEFSILKSPGSVVFRDGNWPIPGERIPDVAALSMGFSVKEDLSWPGLAVGNLFHRPRATVMVMVKGVDKLALPPGSVISYPLENAVPFSLDSVANSIHSLFSEETPVVLQLAPSEERVYMVGKANSVFEDLSVTLRQLRNRLFQENSILNSLPLNSLSRNNEVDLLFLSELQVLHDISSLLSRHKHLAKDHSPDLYSLELAGLDEIGKHYGEDSEQFRDASKILVDALQKKSPSSPYNLAYKYNLEYPVVFNMVLWIMIALALAVIITSYNIWNMDPGYDSIIYRMTNQKIRMD
;
A
#
# COMPACT_ATOMS: atom_id res chain seq x y z
N MET A 1 -34.77 -55.55 3.65
CA MET A 1 -33.46 -55.19 4.24
C MET A 1 -32.74 -54.29 3.24
N ALA A 2 -32.29 -53.12 3.72
CA ALA A 2 -31.48 -52.09 3.05
C ALA A 2 -32.17 -51.22 1.97
N VAL A 3 -32.93 -50.21 2.40
CA VAL A 3 -33.14 -48.98 1.63
C VAL A 3 -32.01 -48.02 2.03
N LEU A 4 -31.03 -47.86 1.14
CA LEU A 4 -29.92 -46.93 1.30
C LEU A 4 -30.41 -45.53 0.89
N VAL A 5 -30.89 -44.74 1.85
CA VAL A 5 -31.17 -43.32 1.65
C VAL A 5 -29.83 -42.59 1.67
N VAL A 6 -29.30 -42.28 0.49
CA VAL A 6 -28.20 -41.32 0.33
C VAL A 6 -28.79 -39.94 0.52
N LEU A 7 -28.75 -39.46 1.77
CA LEU A 7 -29.04 -38.07 2.09
C LEU A 7 -27.85 -37.24 1.58
N LEU A 8 -27.97 -36.70 0.38
CA LEU A 8 -27.04 -35.72 -0.17
C LEU A 8 -27.14 -34.47 0.71
N SER A 9 -26.24 -34.35 1.69
CA SER A 9 -26.07 -33.13 2.46
C SER A 9 -25.62 -32.02 1.51
N LEU A 10 -26.57 -31.22 1.04
CA LEU A 10 -26.30 -29.91 0.44
C LEU A 10 -25.71 -29.03 1.56
N LEU A 11 -24.40 -29.14 1.76
CA LEU A 11 -23.63 -28.17 2.53
C LEU A 11 -23.52 -26.93 1.63
N VAL A 12 -24.56 -26.10 1.66
CA VAL A 12 -24.43 -24.71 1.21
C VAL A 12 -23.60 -24.03 2.29
N ALA A 13 -22.28 -24.15 2.18
CA ALA A 13 -21.37 -23.26 2.88
C ALA A 13 -21.49 -21.89 2.21
N GLY A 14 -22.53 -21.15 2.58
CA GLY A 14 -22.64 -19.73 2.27
C GLY A 14 -21.58 -19.02 3.10
N VAL A 15 -20.43 -18.71 2.49
CA VAL A 15 -19.52 -17.70 3.03
C VAL A 15 -20.21 -16.36 2.79
N LEU A 16 -20.96 -15.89 3.79
CA LEU A 16 -21.43 -14.51 3.87
C LEU A 16 -20.17 -13.66 4.10
N GLY A 17 -19.61 -13.18 3.00
CA GLY A 17 -18.21 -12.75 2.94
C GLY A 17 -18.08 -11.26 3.13
N ASN A 18 -17.60 -10.85 4.30
CA ASN A 18 -16.89 -9.58 4.41
C ASN A 18 -15.57 -9.71 3.61
N GLU A 19 -15.13 -8.67 2.90
CA GLU A 19 -13.97 -8.73 2.01
C GLU A 19 -12.85 -7.78 2.46
N PHE A 20 -11.61 -8.28 2.52
CA PHE A 20 -10.41 -7.46 2.73
C PHE A 20 -9.71 -7.20 1.39
N SER A 21 -9.65 -5.94 0.96
CA SER A 21 -9.16 -5.56 -0.37
C SER A 21 -7.94 -4.64 -0.33
N ILE A 22 -6.92 -4.97 -1.11
CA ILE A 22 -5.68 -4.20 -1.25
C ILE A 22 -5.76 -3.31 -2.49
N LEU A 23 -6.02 -2.02 -2.28
CA LEU A 23 -6.12 -1.04 -3.37
C LEU A 23 -4.75 -0.67 -3.94
N LYS A 24 -3.72 -0.62 -3.10
CA LYS A 24 -2.36 -0.24 -3.48
C LYS A 24 -1.35 -0.76 -2.48
N SER A 25 -0.23 -1.28 -2.97
CA SER A 25 0.92 -1.63 -2.14
C SER A 25 2.22 -1.04 -2.71
N PRO A 26 3.19 -0.69 -1.86
CA PRO A 26 4.54 -0.35 -2.30
C PRO A 26 5.30 -1.62 -2.72
N GLY A 27 6.40 -1.48 -3.48
CA GLY A 27 7.23 -2.63 -3.89
C GLY A 27 7.96 -3.36 -2.75
N SER A 28 7.87 -2.85 -1.52
CA SER A 28 8.42 -3.46 -0.31
C SER A 28 7.53 -4.53 0.31
N VAL A 29 6.25 -4.55 -0.06
CA VAL A 29 5.27 -5.54 0.44
C VAL A 29 4.53 -6.12 -0.76
N VAL A 30 4.55 -7.45 -0.87
CA VAL A 30 3.91 -8.16 -1.96
C VAL A 30 2.68 -8.88 -1.41
N PHE A 31 1.51 -8.49 -1.91
CA PHE A 31 0.27 -9.23 -1.69
C PHE A 31 0.09 -10.23 -2.82
N ARG A 32 -0.04 -11.52 -2.47
CA ARG A 32 -0.17 -12.61 -3.44
C ARG A 32 -1.62 -12.77 -3.82
N ASP A 33 -1.89 -12.87 -5.11
CA ASP A 33 -3.23 -13.20 -5.59
C ASP A 33 -3.58 -14.63 -5.18
N GLY A 34 -4.74 -14.78 -4.53
CA GLY A 34 -5.26 -16.06 -4.10
C GLY A 34 -6.41 -15.93 -3.11
N ASN A 35 -7.30 -16.92 -3.14
CA ASN A 35 -8.53 -16.92 -2.36
C ASN A 35 -8.31 -17.50 -0.95
N TRP A 36 -7.32 -16.98 -0.22
CA TRP A 36 -7.03 -17.42 1.15
C TRP A 36 -7.80 -16.59 2.16
N PRO A 37 -8.67 -17.21 2.96
CA PRO A 37 -9.38 -16.49 3.98
C PRO A 37 -8.44 -15.96 5.06
N ILE A 38 -8.79 -14.80 5.61
CA ILE A 38 -8.08 -14.20 6.74
C ILE A 38 -9.06 -13.92 7.88
N PRO A 39 -8.75 -14.30 9.13
CA PRO A 39 -9.61 -13.93 10.26
C PRO A 39 -9.62 -12.42 10.49
N GLY A 40 -10.80 -11.84 10.73
CA GLY A 40 -10.97 -10.40 10.94
C GLY A 40 -10.13 -9.83 12.09
N GLU A 41 -9.95 -10.60 13.16
CA GLU A 41 -9.11 -10.24 14.30
C GLU A 41 -7.61 -10.12 13.96
N ARG A 42 -7.17 -10.71 12.84
CA ARG A 42 -5.76 -10.71 12.39
C ARG A 42 -5.46 -9.58 11.41
N ILE A 43 -6.43 -8.75 11.04
CA ILE A 43 -6.18 -7.58 10.17
C ILE A 43 -5.16 -6.58 10.77
N PRO A 44 -5.19 -6.27 12.08
CA PRO A 44 -4.16 -5.45 12.70
C PRO A 44 -2.74 -6.04 12.56
N ASP A 45 -2.61 -7.36 12.60
CA ASP A 45 -1.33 -8.04 12.41
C ASP A 45 -0.82 -7.90 10.98
N VAL A 46 -1.70 -7.95 9.97
CA VAL A 46 -1.32 -7.66 8.57
C VAL A 46 -0.82 -6.23 8.43
N ALA A 47 -1.52 -5.27 9.03
CA ALA A 47 -1.09 -3.87 9.02
C ALA A 47 0.30 -3.72 9.68
N ALA A 48 0.50 -4.30 10.85
CA ALA A 48 1.77 -4.30 11.57
C ALA A 48 2.92 -4.93 10.76
N LEU A 49 2.71 -6.16 10.26
CA LEU A 49 3.71 -6.89 9.49
C LEU A 49 4.04 -6.18 8.18
N SER A 50 3.05 -5.57 7.52
CA SER A 50 3.28 -4.80 6.30
C SER A 50 4.23 -3.62 6.55
N MET A 51 4.12 -2.95 7.70
CA MET A 51 5.04 -1.88 8.11
C MET A 51 6.41 -2.39 8.60
N GLY A 52 6.57 -3.71 8.76
CA GLY A 52 7.80 -4.32 9.27
C GLY A 52 7.87 -4.38 10.80
N PHE A 53 6.74 -4.28 11.50
CA PHE A 53 6.66 -4.54 12.93
C PHE A 53 6.49 -6.04 13.22
N SER A 54 6.95 -6.47 14.39
CA SER A 54 6.71 -7.82 14.88
C SER A 54 5.33 -7.93 15.51
N VAL A 55 4.68 -9.08 15.33
CA VAL A 55 3.40 -9.43 15.96
C VAL A 55 3.61 -10.48 17.05
N LYS A 56 2.63 -10.63 17.95
CA LYS A 56 2.73 -11.57 19.09
C LYS A 56 2.70 -13.04 18.66
N GLU A 57 1.88 -13.33 17.66
CA GLU A 57 1.68 -14.68 17.13
C GLU A 57 1.94 -14.67 15.63
N ASP A 58 2.66 -15.69 15.15
CA ASP A 58 2.97 -15.80 13.72
C ASP A 58 1.68 -15.83 12.90
N LEU A 59 1.66 -15.01 11.85
CA LEU A 59 0.56 -15.00 10.89
C LEU A 59 0.83 -16.07 9.83
N SER A 60 0.12 -17.19 9.92
CA SER A 60 0.23 -18.31 8.96
C SER A 60 -0.43 -18.03 7.60
N TRP A 61 -1.02 -16.85 7.43
CA TRP A 61 -1.72 -16.46 6.22
C TRP A 61 -0.75 -16.21 5.04
N PRO A 62 -0.88 -16.94 3.91
CA PRO A 62 0.09 -16.92 2.82
C PRO A 62 -0.05 -15.70 1.87
N GLY A 63 -1.06 -14.86 2.08
CA GLY A 63 -1.34 -13.71 1.22
C GLY A 63 -0.34 -12.57 1.35
N LEU A 64 0.41 -12.48 2.46
CA LEU A 64 1.45 -11.49 2.68
C LEU A 64 2.83 -12.08 2.40
N ALA A 65 3.62 -11.39 1.58
CA ALA A 65 5.01 -11.74 1.31
C ALA A 65 5.92 -10.52 1.38
N VAL A 66 7.18 -10.80 1.71
CA VAL A 66 8.23 -9.79 1.77
C VAL A 66 8.65 -9.40 0.35
N GLY A 67 8.64 -8.10 0.06
CA GLY A 67 9.19 -7.52 -1.16
C GLY A 67 10.61 -7.00 -0.94
N ASN A 68 10.87 -5.78 -1.41
CA ASN A 68 12.15 -5.10 -1.21
C ASN A 68 12.42 -4.79 0.28
N LEU A 69 13.46 -5.41 0.84
CA LEU A 69 13.88 -5.27 2.24
C LEU A 69 14.54 -3.92 2.58
N PHE A 70 15.03 -3.19 1.59
CA PHE A 70 15.77 -1.94 1.79
C PHE A 70 14.88 -0.70 1.79
N HIS A 71 13.60 -0.87 1.49
CA HIS A 71 12.61 0.21 1.51
C HIS A 71 11.47 -0.24 2.40
N ARG A 72 11.20 0.46 3.50
CA ARG A 72 10.03 0.16 4.34
C ARG A 72 8.82 0.97 3.86
N PRO A 73 7.59 0.44 3.96
CA PRO A 73 6.41 1.26 3.82
C PRO A 73 6.44 2.44 4.79
N ARG A 74 6.13 3.62 4.28
CA ARG A 74 6.11 4.86 5.08
C ARG A 74 4.73 5.24 5.57
N ALA A 75 3.68 4.65 5.02
CA ALA A 75 2.33 4.91 5.44
C ALA A 75 1.46 3.68 5.21
N THR A 76 0.54 3.42 6.13
CA THR A 76 -0.61 2.54 5.89
C THR A 76 -1.88 3.37 5.94
N VAL A 77 -2.70 3.23 4.91
CA VAL A 77 -4.04 3.81 4.86
C VAL A 77 -5.02 2.64 4.86
N MET A 78 -5.87 2.60 5.88
CA MET A 78 -6.91 1.60 6.02
C MET A 78 -8.26 2.31 6.06
N VAL A 79 -9.18 1.85 5.22
CA VAL A 79 -10.55 2.34 5.19
C VAL A 79 -11.47 1.14 5.43
N MET A 80 -12.18 1.17 6.56
CA MET A 80 -13.20 0.22 6.92
C MET A 80 -14.55 0.78 6.49
N VAL A 81 -15.30 0.02 5.70
CA VAL A 81 -16.63 0.41 5.22
C VAL A 81 -17.63 -0.57 5.85
N LYS A 82 -18.56 -0.06 6.66
CA LYS A 82 -19.62 -0.87 7.26
C LYS A 82 -20.81 -1.02 6.31
N GLY A 83 -21.60 -2.07 6.51
CA GLY A 83 -22.89 -2.29 5.83
C GLY A 83 -22.78 -2.81 4.41
N VAL A 84 -21.62 -3.34 4.03
CA VAL A 84 -21.40 -4.03 2.75
C VAL A 84 -20.51 -5.23 2.96
N ASP A 85 -20.94 -6.38 2.45
CA ASP A 85 -20.10 -7.58 2.37
C ASP A 85 -18.94 -7.37 1.39
N LYS A 86 -19.26 -6.78 0.23
CA LYS A 86 -18.32 -6.58 -0.88
C LYS A 86 -18.57 -5.27 -1.61
N LEU A 87 -17.50 -4.52 -1.84
CA LEU A 87 -17.51 -3.35 -2.72
C LEU A 87 -17.24 -3.77 -4.17
N ALA A 88 -17.97 -3.18 -5.11
CA ALA A 88 -17.83 -3.45 -6.55
C ALA A 88 -16.58 -2.76 -7.14
N LEU A 89 -15.39 -3.17 -6.68
CA LEU A 89 -14.10 -2.66 -7.16
C LEU A 89 -13.83 -3.19 -8.59
N PRO A 90 -13.28 -2.39 -9.52
CA PRO A 90 -13.00 -2.82 -10.88
C PRO A 90 -11.98 -3.97 -10.94
N PRO A 91 -12.26 -5.00 -11.75
CA PRO A 91 -11.43 -6.20 -11.82
C PRO A 91 -10.02 -5.89 -12.34
N GLY A 92 -9.02 -6.57 -11.78
CA GLY A 92 -7.61 -6.45 -12.19
C GLY A 92 -6.87 -5.22 -11.64
N SER A 93 -7.52 -4.39 -10.82
CA SER A 93 -6.87 -3.24 -10.17
C SER A 93 -6.59 -3.44 -8.68
N VAL A 94 -7.18 -4.47 -8.08
CA VAL A 94 -7.19 -4.73 -6.63
C VAL A 94 -7.04 -6.24 -6.40
N ILE A 95 -6.38 -6.61 -5.30
CA ILE A 95 -6.35 -7.99 -4.80
C ILE A 95 -7.27 -8.07 -3.58
N SER A 96 -8.15 -9.06 -3.54
CA SER A 96 -9.17 -9.16 -2.49
C SER A 96 -9.17 -10.56 -1.86
N TYR A 97 -9.39 -10.60 -0.56
CA TYR A 97 -9.36 -11.80 0.27
C TYR A 97 -10.65 -11.92 1.07
N PRO A 98 -11.25 -13.11 1.18
CA PRO A 98 -12.42 -13.31 2.03
C PRO A 98 -12.04 -13.18 3.50
N LEU A 99 -12.86 -12.49 4.28
CA LEU A 99 -12.70 -12.34 5.72
C LEU A 99 -13.46 -13.46 6.44
N GLU A 100 -12.76 -14.21 7.27
CA GLU A 100 -13.37 -15.12 8.24
C GLU A 100 -13.75 -14.33 9.50
N ASN A 101 -14.99 -14.45 9.95
CA ASN A 101 -15.48 -13.83 11.17
C ASN A 101 -15.18 -12.31 11.23
N ALA A 102 -16.00 -11.52 10.55
CA ALA A 102 -15.91 -10.07 10.64
C ALA A 102 -16.22 -9.62 12.07
N VAL A 103 -15.16 -9.26 12.79
CA VAL A 103 -15.23 -8.68 14.12
C VAL A 103 -14.73 -7.24 14.06
N PRO A 104 -15.29 -6.33 14.88
CA PRO A 104 -14.69 -5.01 15.05
C PRO A 104 -13.26 -5.14 15.55
N PHE A 105 -12.33 -4.42 14.93
CA PHE A 105 -10.93 -4.39 15.33
C PHE A 105 -10.42 -2.95 15.35
N SER A 106 -9.37 -2.70 16.15
CA SER A 106 -8.68 -1.41 16.21
C SER A 106 -7.21 -1.58 15.83
N LEU A 107 -6.59 -0.48 15.39
CA LEU A 107 -5.16 -0.43 15.10
C LEU A 107 -4.36 0.18 16.26
N ASP A 108 -4.88 0.13 17.49
CA ASP A 108 -4.23 0.71 18.67
C ASP A 108 -2.88 0.06 18.95
N SER A 109 -2.77 -1.26 18.73
CA SER A 109 -1.49 -1.98 18.86
C SER A 109 -0.45 -1.47 17.86
N VAL A 110 -0.86 -1.18 16.63
CA VAL A 110 -0.01 -0.63 15.58
C VAL A 110 0.38 0.81 15.91
N ALA A 111 -0.59 1.64 16.31
CA ALA A 111 -0.36 3.01 16.74
C ALA A 111 0.62 3.09 17.92
N ASN A 112 0.45 2.22 18.92
CA ASN A 112 1.36 2.13 20.06
C ASN A 112 2.77 1.69 19.66
N SER A 113 2.89 0.76 18.70
CA SER A 113 4.20 0.32 18.17
C SER A 113 4.91 1.46 17.43
N ILE A 114 4.17 2.20 16.61
CA ILE A 114 4.67 3.41 15.93
C ILE A 114 5.12 4.44 16.95
N HIS A 115 4.28 4.75 17.93
CA HIS A 115 4.59 5.74 18.95
C HIS A 115 5.79 5.35 19.80
N SER A 116 5.93 4.07 20.18
CA SER A 116 7.04 3.58 21.00
C SER A 116 8.37 3.51 20.26
N LEU A 117 8.36 3.21 18.96
CA LEU A 117 9.60 3.03 18.17
C LEU A 117 10.08 4.30 17.49
N PHE A 118 9.17 5.25 17.23
CA PHE A 118 9.44 6.47 16.46
C PHE A 118 9.05 7.74 17.22
N SER A 119 9.08 7.72 18.55
CA SER A 119 8.64 8.85 19.40
C SER A 119 9.34 10.17 19.04
N GLU A 120 10.63 10.10 18.67
CA GLU A 120 11.44 11.27 18.33
C GLU A 120 11.11 11.87 16.96
N GLU A 121 10.61 11.06 16.03
CA GLU A 121 10.34 11.47 14.65
C GLU A 121 8.94 12.07 14.45
N THR A 122 8.09 11.99 15.49
CA THR A 122 6.72 12.52 15.51
C THR A 122 5.86 12.01 14.34
N PRO A 123 5.58 10.69 14.26
CA PRO A 123 4.76 10.10 13.20
C PRO A 123 3.36 10.71 13.14
N VAL A 124 2.71 10.61 11.98
CA VAL A 124 1.29 10.95 11.84
C VAL A 124 0.47 9.71 12.14
N VAL A 125 -0.26 9.73 13.27
CA VAL A 125 -1.31 8.74 13.52
C VAL A 125 -2.64 9.44 13.52
N LEU A 126 -3.53 9.03 12.63
CA LEU A 126 -4.89 9.53 12.50
C LEU A 126 -5.84 8.34 12.45
N GLN A 127 -6.68 8.18 13.47
CA GLN A 127 -7.80 7.23 13.44
C GLN A 127 -9.11 7.99 13.61
N LEU A 128 -10.05 7.75 12.70
CA LEU A 128 -11.30 8.47 12.62
C LEU A 128 -12.47 7.50 12.44
N ALA A 129 -13.51 7.68 13.25
CA ALA A 129 -14.81 7.07 13.04
C ALA A 129 -15.88 8.17 13.14
N PRO A 130 -16.15 8.92 12.05
CA PRO A 130 -17.02 10.08 12.07
C PRO A 130 -18.44 9.78 12.58
N SER A 131 -19.00 8.62 12.24
CA SER A 131 -20.32 8.18 12.70
C SER A 131 -20.43 8.03 14.22
N GLU A 132 -19.32 7.75 14.88
CA GLU A 132 -19.23 7.58 16.33
C GLU A 132 -18.59 8.80 17.02
N GLU A 133 -18.33 9.88 16.27
CA GLU A 133 -17.61 11.08 16.70
C GLU A 133 -16.25 10.77 17.38
N ARG A 134 -15.63 9.64 17.03
CA ARG A 134 -14.34 9.21 17.59
C ARG A 134 -13.19 9.69 16.73
N VAL A 135 -12.21 10.32 17.40
CA VAL A 135 -10.98 10.81 16.79
C VAL A 135 -9.82 10.48 17.69
N TYR A 136 -8.76 9.96 17.09
CA TYR A 136 -7.48 9.77 17.74
C TYR A 136 -6.38 10.33 16.84
N MET A 137 -5.63 11.30 17.36
CA MET A 137 -4.55 11.98 16.65
C MET A 137 -3.29 12.00 17.51
N VAL A 138 -2.14 11.66 16.91
CA VAL A 138 -0.84 11.67 17.57
C VAL A 138 0.23 12.27 16.66
N GLY A 139 1.22 12.91 17.28
CA GLY A 139 2.39 13.47 16.61
C GLY A 139 2.04 14.64 15.71
N LYS A 140 2.58 14.64 14.48
CA LYS A 140 2.31 15.69 13.48
C LYS A 140 0.84 15.76 13.07
N ALA A 141 0.03 14.73 13.36
CA ALA A 141 -1.39 14.77 13.06
C ALA A 141 -2.09 15.96 13.74
N ASN A 142 -1.68 16.31 14.96
CA ASN A 142 -2.31 17.39 15.74
C ASN A 142 -2.20 18.76 15.08
N SER A 143 -1.13 19.02 14.32
CA SER A 143 -0.96 20.29 13.59
C SER A 143 -1.44 20.20 12.15
N VAL A 144 -1.27 19.06 11.50
CA VAL A 144 -1.67 18.86 10.09
C VAL A 144 -3.19 18.78 9.93
N PHE A 145 -3.88 18.20 10.91
CA PHE A 145 -5.32 17.97 10.90
C PHE A 145 -6.07 18.77 11.97
N GLU A 146 -5.46 19.82 12.52
CA GLU A 146 -6.08 20.69 13.53
C GLU A 146 -7.43 21.26 13.04
N ASP A 147 -7.47 21.68 11.77
CA ASP A 147 -8.66 22.25 11.13
C ASP A 147 -9.64 21.19 10.60
N LEU A 148 -9.34 19.90 10.77
CA LEU A 148 -10.23 18.85 10.29
C LEU A 148 -11.52 18.89 11.10
N SER A 149 -12.64 19.04 10.39
CA SER A 149 -13.96 18.89 11.01
C SER A 149 -14.13 17.42 11.41
N VAL A 150 -14.38 17.18 12.69
CA VAL A 150 -14.41 15.81 13.22
C VAL A 150 -15.73 15.41 13.88
N THR A 151 -16.51 16.40 14.33
CA THR A 151 -17.87 16.16 14.82
C THR A 151 -18.86 16.16 13.67
N LEU A 152 -19.96 15.41 13.79
CA LEU A 152 -21.00 15.37 12.75
C LEU A 152 -21.56 16.76 12.47
N ARG A 153 -21.69 17.59 13.51
CA ARG A 153 -22.14 18.98 13.37
C ARG A 153 -21.19 19.84 12.56
N GLN A 154 -19.88 19.78 12.84
CA GLN A 154 -18.88 20.54 12.07
C GLN A 154 -18.84 20.05 10.63
N LEU A 155 -18.88 18.74 10.42
CA LEU A 155 -18.88 18.14 9.10
C LEU A 155 -20.08 18.57 8.26
N ARG A 156 -21.28 18.60 8.85
CA ARG A 156 -22.47 19.12 8.19
C ARG A 156 -22.27 20.58 7.77
N ASN A 157 -21.73 21.41 8.64
CA ASN A 157 -21.44 22.81 8.28
C ASN A 157 -20.41 22.89 7.15
N ARG A 158 -19.38 22.03 7.18
CA ARG A 158 -18.31 21.93 6.17
C ARG A 158 -18.84 21.54 4.79
N LEU A 159 -19.89 20.71 4.72
CA LEU A 159 -20.55 20.30 3.47
C LEU A 159 -21.21 21.47 2.72
N PHE A 160 -21.71 22.49 3.43
CA PHE A 160 -22.38 23.63 2.79
C PHE A 160 -21.45 24.80 2.46
N GLN A 161 -20.14 24.63 2.64
CA GLN A 161 -19.14 25.63 2.25
C GLN A 161 -18.77 25.51 0.76
N GLU A 162 -18.23 26.59 0.18
CA GLU A 162 -17.93 26.66 -1.27
C GLU A 162 -16.96 25.56 -1.74
N ASN A 163 -15.98 25.18 -0.91
CA ASN A 163 -15.00 24.14 -1.20
C ASN A 163 -15.48 22.72 -0.80
N SER A 164 -16.78 22.43 -0.91
CA SER A 164 -17.32 21.11 -0.61
C SER A 164 -17.38 20.21 -1.85
N ILE A 165 -17.26 18.90 -1.61
CA ILE A 165 -17.49 17.86 -2.60
C ILE A 165 -18.90 17.90 -3.21
N LEU A 166 -19.89 18.48 -2.52
CA LEU A 166 -21.28 18.58 -3.00
C LEU A 166 -21.42 19.29 -4.35
N ASN A 167 -20.50 20.20 -4.67
CA ASN A 167 -20.50 20.94 -5.93
C ASN A 167 -19.90 20.14 -7.09
N SER A 168 -19.16 19.08 -6.78
CA SER A 168 -18.41 18.28 -7.76
C SER A 168 -18.96 16.87 -7.96
N LEU A 169 -19.78 16.38 -7.03
CA LEU A 169 -20.31 15.03 -7.03
C LEU A 169 -21.65 14.94 -7.75
N PRO A 170 -21.86 13.92 -8.61
CA PRO A 170 -23.17 13.60 -9.12
C PRO A 170 -23.99 12.98 -7.99
N LEU A 171 -24.83 13.79 -7.33
CA LEU A 171 -25.65 13.30 -6.21
C LEU A 171 -26.71 12.30 -6.64
N ASN A 172 -27.14 12.33 -7.91
CA ASN A 172 -28.13 11.43 -8.50
C ASN A 172 -29.34 11.22 -7.58
N SER A 173 -29.48 10.03 -6.97
CA SER A 173 -30.56 9.65 -6.07
C SER A 173 -30.42 10.14 -4.62
N LEU A 174 -29.25 10.64 -4.21
CA LEU A 174 -28.96 11.08 -2.84
C LEU A 174 -29.47 12.51 -2.58
N SER A 175 -30.09 12.71 -1.42
CA SER A 175 -30.68 13.98 -1.01
C SER A 175 -29.74 14.82 -0.15
N ARG A 176 -29.78 16.14 -0.33
CA ARG A 176 -29.07 17.10 0.56
C ARG A 176 -29.84 17.40 1.86
N ASN A 177 -31.07 16.91 1.97
CA ASN A 177 -31.96 17.22 3.09
C ASN A 177 -32.19 16.00 4.00
N ASN A 178 -31.83 14.81 3.56
CA ASN A 178 -31.95 13.60 4.36
C ASN A 178 -30.72 13.46 5.27
N GLU A 179 -30.93 13.17 6.55
CA GLU A 179 -29.84 13.06 7.53
C GLU A 179 -28.89 11.90 7.26
N VAL A 180 -29.41 10.78 6.76
CA VAL A 180 -28.63 9.57 6.41
C VAL A 180 -27.75 9.83 5.20
N ASP A 181 -28.30 10.46 4.16
CA ASP A 181 -27.53 10.84 2.97
C ASP A 181 -26.45 11.87 3.32
N LEU A 182 -26.78 12.84 4.18
CA LEU A 182 -25.84 13.84 4.66
C LEU A 182 -24.69 13.24 5.47
N LEU A 183 -24.95 12.19 6.26
CA LEU A 183 -23.90 11.46 6.99
C LEU A 183 -22.91 10.83 6.01
N PHE A 184 -23.40 10.06 5.03
CA PHE A 184 -22.54 9.48 4.00
C PHE A 184 -21.73 10.55 3.23
N LEU A 185 -22.39 11.64 2.83
CA LEU A 185 -21.72 12.75 2.15
C LEU A 185 -20.67 13.41 3.06
N SER A 186 -20.93 13.52 4.36
CA SER A 186 -19.97 14.08 5.30
C SER A 186 -18.71 13.23 5.44
N GLU A 187 -18.85 11.90 5.46
CA GLU A 187 -17.74 10.96 5.49
C GLU A 187 -16.89 11.05 4.21
N LEU A 188 -17.52 11.18 3.04
CA LEU A 188 -16.81 11.44 1.80
C LEU A 188 -16.06 12.79 1.82
N GLN A 189 -16.62 13.80 2.46
CA GLN A 189 -15.96 15.10 2.61
C GLN A 189 -14.71 14.97 3.48
N VAL A 190 -14.73 14.15 4.53
CA VAL A 190 -13.55 13.86 5.37
C VAL A 190 -12.45 13.24 4.52
N LEU A 191 -12.76 12.22 3.72
CA LEU A 191 -11.79 11.59 2.82
C LEU A 191 -11.16 12.61 1.86
N HIS A 192 -11.99 13.49 1.29
CA HIS A 192 -11.51 14.55 0.41
C HIS A 192 -10.61 15.55 1.12
N ASP A 193 -11.00 16.01 2.30
CA ASP A 193 -10.24 16.99 3.08
C ASP A 193 -8.89 16.42 3.52
N ILE A 194 -8.85 15.17 3.98
CA ILE A 194 -7.60 14.46 4.31
C ILE A 194 -6.72 14.34 3.07
N SER A 195 -7.27 13.90 1.93
CA SER A 195 -6.50 13.81 0.68
C SER A 195 -5.93 15.15 0.25
N SER A 196 -6.69 16.24 0.42
CA SER A 196 -6.25 17.61 0.11
C SER A 196 -5.16 18.07 1.08
N LEU A 197 -5.30 17.81 2.39
CA LEU A 197 -4.32 18.16 3.41
C LEU A 197 -3.00 17.41 3.20
N LEU A 198 -3.05 16.11 2.91
CA LEU A 198 -1.88 15.30 2.57
C LEU A 198 -1.19 15.79 1.29
N SER A 199 -1.97 16.24 0.30
CA SER A 199 -1.44 16.81 -0.94
C SER A 199 -0.72 18.15 -0.73
N ARG A 200 -1.12 18.93 0.28
CA ARG A 200 -0.43 20.17 0.70
C ARG A 200 0.83 19.86 1.52
N HIS A 201 0.76 18.85 2.40
CA HIS A 201 1.85 18.46 3.30
C HIS A 201 2.68 17.30 2.75
N LYS A 202 3.18 17.41 1.50
CA LYS A 202 3.98 16.33 0.84
C LYS A 202 5.26 15.94 1.58
N HIS A 203 5.72 16.77 2.51
CA HIS A 203 6.89 16.47 3.33
C HIS A 203 6.64 15.34 4.32
N LEU A 204 5.38 15.10 4.74
CA LEU A 204 5.00 13.97 5.60
C LEU A 204 5.37 12.63 4.92
N ALA A 205 5.06 12.48 3.63
CA ALA A 205 5.46 11.30 2.86
C ALA A 205 6.98 11.10 2.70
N LYS A 206 7.80 12.10 3.05
CA LYS A 206 9.25 12.08 2.86
C LYS A 206 10.03 11.81 4.14
N ASP A 207 9.41 11.82 5.31
CA ASP A 207 10.12 11.54 6.54
C ASP A 207 10.43 10.03 6.74
N HIS A 208 11.11 9.73 7.84
CA HIS A 208 11.59 8.38 8.16
C HIS A 208 10.57 7.57 8.95
N SER A 209 9.58 8.24 9.55
CA SER A 209 8.60 7.66 10.43
C SER A 209 7.46 6.99 9.65
N PRO A 210 6.94 5.84 10.09
CA PRO A 210 5.74 5.26 9.51
C PRO A 210 4.49 6.01 9.98
N ASP A 211 3.66 6.43 9.03
CA ASP A 211 2.37 7.06 9.27
C ASP A 211 1.22 6.03 9.26
N LEU A 212 0.21 6.26 10.09
CA LEU A 212 -0.99 5.43 10.16
C LEU A 212 -2.25 6.28 9.96
N TYR A 213 -3.03 5.94 8.94
CA TYR A 213 -4.34 6.51 8.68
C TYR A 213 -5.39 5.40 8.72
N SER A 214 -6.30 5.45 9.69
CA SER A 214 -7.41 4.51 9.84
C SER A 214 -8.72 5.27 9.79
N LEU A 215 -9.58 4.92 8.84
CA LEU A 215 -10.89 5.54 8.68
C LEU A 215 -11.98 4.50 8.73
N GLU A 216 -12.99 4.73 9.55
CA GLU A 216 -14.16 3.88 9.71
C GLU A 216 -15.39 4.65 9.21
N LEU A 217 -15.99 4.16 8.14
CA LEU A 217 -17.10 4.80 7.42
C LEU A 217 -18.36 3.96 7.61
N ALA A 218 -19.38 4.54 8.22
CA ALA A 218 -20.65 3.87 8.49
C ALA A 218 -21.81 4.44 7.66
N GLY A 219 -21.60 5.50 6.89
CA GLY A 219 -22.65 6.16 6.12
C GLY A 219 -23.32 5.22 5.10
N LEU A 220 -22.57 4.28 4.51
CA LEU A 220 -23.13 3.31 3.58
C LEU A 220 -24.05 2.28 4.29
N ASP A 221 -23.68 1.86 5.49
CA ASP A 221 -24.51 1.01 6.37
C ASP A 221 -25.83 1.70 6.72
N GLU A 222 -25.77 2.97 7.10
CA GLU A 222 -26.97 3.73 7.43
C GLU A 222 -27.88 3.95 6.22
N ILE A 223 -27.32 4.18 5.02
CA ILE A 223 -28.09 4.22 3.76
C ILE A 223 -28.76 2.86 3.50
N GLY A 224 -28.03 1.75 3.67
CA GLY A 224 -28.54 0.40 3.50
C GLY A 224 -29.69 0.08 4.45
N LYS A 225 -29.57 0.46 5.73
CA LYS A 225 -30.63 0.31 6.74
C LYS A 225 -31.86 1.17 6.44
N HIS A 226 -31.66 2.38 5.92
CA HIS A 226 -32.75 3.33 5.68
C HIS A 226 -33.52 3.07 4.38
N TYR A 227 -32.81 2.82 3.27
CA TYR A 227 -33.42 2.66 1.93
C TYR A 227 -33.46 1.20 1.44
N GLY A 228 -32.66 0.31 2.03
CA GLY A 228 -32.44 -1.06 1.57
C GLY A 228 -31.23 -1.19 0.64
N GLU A 229 -30.56 -2.35 0.68
CA GLU A 229 -29.37 -2.64 -0.15
C GLU A 229 -29.68 -2.69 -1.66
N ASP A 230 -30.92 -3.03 -2.03
CA ASP A 230 -31.38 -3.07 -3.42
C ASP A 230 -31.79 -1.68 -3.97
N SER A 231 -31.77 -0.64 -3.14
CA SER A 231 -32.21 0.70 -3.52
C SER A 231 -31.27 1.39 -4.51
N GLU A 232 -31.80 2.34 -5.30
CA GLU A 232 -30.97 3.17 -6.17
C GLU A 232 -29.98 4.01 -5.35
N GLN A 233 -30.41 4.50 -4.18
CA GLN A 233 -29.59 5.26 -3.23
C GLN A 233 -28.35 4.48 -2.79
N PHE A 234 -28.52 3.22 -2.39
CA PHE A 234 -27.41 2.39 -1.95
C PHE A 234 -26.44 2.09 -3.10
N ARG A 235 -26.97 1.80 -4.29
CA ARG A 235 -26.16 1.53 -5.49
C ARG A 235 -25.35 2.76 -5.92
N ASP A 236 -25.96 3.93 -5.93
CA ASP A 236 -25.28 5.19 -6.25
C ASP A 236 -24.26 5.58 -5.18
N ALA A 237 -24.59 5.45 -3.90
CA ALA A 237 -23.66 5.69 -2.80
C ALA A 237 -22.44 4.76 -2.86
N SER A 238 -22.67 3.46 -3.05
CA SER A 238 -21.59 2.46 -3.20
C SER A 238 -20.67 2.80 -4.38
N LYS A 239 -21.24 3.18 -5.53
CA LYS A 239 -20.47 3.59 -6.70
C LYS A 239 -19.65 4.86 -6.44
N ILE A 240 -20.23 5.88 -5.81
CA ILE A 240 -19.54 7.12 -5.47
C ILE A 240 -18.38 6.84 -4.50
N LEU A 241 -18.58 5.97 -3.50
CA LEU A 241 -17.54 5.59 -2.56
C LEU A 241 -16.39 4.86 -3.26
N VAL A 242 -16.69 3.89 -4.12
CA VAL A 242 -15.69 3.21 -4.97
C VAL A 242 -14.91 4.24 -5.79
N ASP A 243 -15.59 5.15 -6.49
CA ASP A 243 -14.95 6.18 -7.31
C ASP A 243 -14.04 7.09 -6.46
N ALA A 244 -14.45 7.44 -5.23
CA ALA A 244 -13.66 8.25 -4.31
C ALA A 244 -12.39 7.51 -3.83
N LEU A 245 -12.52 6.23 -3.47
CA LEU A 245 -11.39 5.38 -3.04
C LEU A 245 -10.42 5.07 -4.19
N GLN A 246 -10.94 5.00 -5.41
CA GLN A 246 -10.16 4.65 -6.59
C GLN A 246 -9.59 5.83 -7.35
N LYS A 247 -10.01 7.06 -7.04
CA LYS A 247 -9.62 8.26 -7.77
C LYS A 247 -8.10 8.36 -7.85
N LYS A 248 -7.57 7.87 -8.98
CA LYS A 248 -6.15 7.93 -9.29
C LYS A 248 -5.79 9.40 -9.30
N SER A 249 -4.85 9.79 -8.43
CA SER A 249 -4.19 11.07 -8.61
C SER A 249 -3.72 11.12 -10.07
N PRO A 250 -4.08 12.17 -10.84
CA PRO A 250 -3.62 12.27 -12.21
C PRO A 250 -2.10 12.17 -12.20
N SER A 251 -1.56 11.33 -13.08
CA SER A 251 -0.15 11.35 -13.44
C SER A 251 0.24 12.81 -13.67
N SER A 252 1.04 13.37 -12.77
CA SER A 252 1.19 14.82 -12.66
C SER A 252 1.63 15.44 -14.00
N PRO A 253 1.03 16.55 -14.47
CA PRO A 253 1.36 17.22 -15.72
C PRO A 253 2.63 18.10 -15.62
N TYR A 254 3.59 17.71 -14.78
CA TYR A 254 4.82 18.48 -14.56
C TYR A 254 6.03 17.73 -15.12
N ASN A 255 7.06 18.50 -15.52
CA ASN A 255 8.39 18.04 -15.97
C ASN A 255 9.10 17.27 -14.84
N LEU A 256 8.59 16.09 -14.51
CA LEU A 256 9.08 15.24 -13.45
C LEU A 256 10.44 14.68 -13.85
N ALA A 257 11.36 14.66 -12.88
CA ALA A 257 12.69 14.12 -13.04
C ALA A 257 12.65 12.69 -13.60
N TYR A 258 13.70 12.33 -14.34
CA TYR A 258 13.86 11.00 -14.91
C TYR A 258 13.69 9.93 -13.81
N LYS A 259 12.86 8.93 -14.07
CA LYS A 259 12.63 7.83 -13.14
C LYS A 259 13.89 6.95 -13.09
N TYR A 260 14.72 7.18 -12.09
CA TYR A 260 15.78 6.24 -11.75
C TYR A 260 15.16 4.93 -11.23
N ASN A 261 15.72 3.80 -11.67
CA ASN A 261 15.38 2.50 -11.09
C ASN A 261 15.79 2.50 -9.61
N LEU A 262 14.91 2.05 -8.72
CA LEU A 262 15.18 1.94 -7.28
C LEU A 262 16.35 0.98 -6.97
N GLU A 263 16.63 0.04 -7.87
CA GLU A 263 17.76 -0.88 -7.78
C GLU A 263 19.06 -0.31 -8.37
N TYR A 264 19.06 0.95 -8.83
CA TYR A 264 20.20 1.58 -9.47
C TYR A 264 21.50 1.44 -8.68
N PRO A 265 21.56 1.65 -7.34
CA PRO A 265 22.80 1.49 -6.59
C PRO A 265 23.35 0.06 -6.61
N VAL A 266 22.47 -0.94 -6.64
CA VAL A 266 22.83 -2.36 -6.66
C VAL A 266 23.33 -2.75 -8.05
N VAL A 267 22.57 -2.42 -9.09
CA VAL A 267 22.94 -2.69 -10.49
C VAL A 267 24.24 -1.97 -10.85
N PHE A 268 24.39 -0.72 -10.43
CA PHE A 268 25.60 0.07 -10.64
C PHE A 268 26.82 -0.61 -10.01
N ASN A 269 26.74 -1.03 -8.75
CA ASN A 269 27.87 -1.71 -8.09
C ASN A 269 28.22 -3.05 -8.73
N MET A 270 27.22 -3.88 -9.07
CA MET A 270 27.47 -5.16 -9.75
C MET A 270 28.19 -4.94 -11.08
N VAL A 271 27.70 -4.02 -11.92
CA VAL A 271 28.30 -3.72 -13.23
C VAL A 271 29.69 -3.12 -13.06
N LEU A 272 29.88 -2.18 -12.13
CA LEU A 272 31.17 -1.52 -11.89
C LEU A 272 32.27 -2.55 -11.56
N TRP A 273 32.03 -3.42 -10.57
CA TRP A 273 33.04 -4.39 -10.14
C TRP A 273 33.30 -5.48 -11.17
N ILE A 274 32.26 -5.94 -11.88
CA ILE A 274 32.42 -6.90 -12.98
C ILE A 274 33.28 -6.31 -14.10
N MET A 275 33.04 -5.05 -14.48
CA MET A 275 33.80 -4.38 -15.54
C MET A 275 35.25 -4.13 -15.14
N ILE A 276 35.52 -3.76 -13.88
CA ILE A 276 36.89 -3.61 -13.37
C ILE A 276 37.63 -4.95 -13.39
N ALA A 277 37.00 -6.02 -12.92
CA ALA A 277 37.60 -7.36 -12.92
C ALA A 277 37.90 -7.86 -14.34
N LEU A 278 36.96 -7.66 -15.28
CA LEU A 278 37.15 -8.00 -16.69
C LEU A 278 38.27 -7.18 -17.32
N ALA A 279 38.33 -5.87 -17.06
CA ALA A 279 39.39 -5.01 -17.58
C ALA A 279 40.77 -5.46 -17.09
N LEU A 280 40.91 -5.79 -15.80
CA LEU A 280 42.16 -6.33 -15.24
C LEU A 280 42.52 -7.67 -15.86
N ALA A 281 41.56 -8.58 -16.05
CA ALA A 281 41.81 -9.87 -16.68
C ALA A 281 42.33 -9.71 -18.13
N VAL A 282 41.75 -8.78 -18.90
CA VAL A 282 42.21 -8.48 -20.27
C VAL A 282 43.62 -7.88 -20.25
N ILE A 283 43.92 -6.97 -19.32
CA ILE A 283 45.27 -6.38 -19.19
C ILE A 283 46.30 -7.47 -18.86
N ILE A 284 46.02 -8.33 -17.89
CA ILE A 284 46.94 -9.40 -17.46
C ILE A 284 47.17 -10.39 -18.60
N THR A 285 46.11 -10.84 -19.28
CA THR A 285 46.24 -11.76 -20.41
C THR A 285 47.01 -11.13 -21.56
N SER A 286 46.74 -9.87 -21.89
CA SER A 286 47.51 -9.13 -22.90
C SER A 286 48.98 -9.00 -22.52
N TYR A 287 49.30 -8.71 -21.25
CA TYR A 287 50.68 -8.61 -20.76
C TYR A 287 51.42 -9.96 -20.84
N ASN A 288 50.73 -11.06 -20.49
CA ASN A 288 51.30 -12.40 -20.57
C ASN A 288 51.55 -12.83 -22.02
N ILE A 289 50.64 -12.51 -22.95
CA ILE A 289 50.84 -12.78 -24.38
C ILE A 289 51.99 -11.93 -24.93
N TRP A 290 52.07 -10.65 -24.52
CA TRP A 290 53.14 -9.75 -24.96
C TRP A 290 54.52 -10.24 -24.52
N ASN A 291 54.64 -10.76 -23.30
CA ASN A 291 55.89 -11.27 -22.74
C ASN A 291 56.03 -12.80 -22.85
N MET A 292 55.28 -13.43 -23.75
CA MET A 292 55.36 -14.86 -23.95
C MET A 292 56.73 -15.19 -24.54
N ASP A 293 57.55 -15.93 -23.79
CA ASP A 293 58.87 -16.37 -24.24
C ASP A 293 58.69 -17.36 -25.41
N PRO A 294 59.20 -17.04 -26.62
CA PRO A 294 59.07 -17.93 -27.77
C PRO A 294 59.95 -19.19 -27.67
N GLY A 295 60.81 -19.30 -26.65
CA GLY A 295 61.77 -20.38 -26.51
C GLY A 295 62.99 -20.14 -27.39
N TYR A 296 64.17 -20.24 -26.78
CA TYR A 296 65.43 -19.81 -27.38
C TYR A 296 66.26 -20.94 -28.03
N ASP A 297 65.62 -22.07 -28.36
CA ASP A 297 66.30 -23.31 -28.79
C ASP A 297 66.36 -23.52 -30.31
N SER A 298 66.12 -22.49 -31.14
CA SER A 298 66.23 -22.59 -32.61
C SER A 298 66.86 -21.35 -33.29
N ILE A 299 66.90 -21.32 -34.63
CA ILE A 299 67.71 -20.52 -35.59
C ILE A 299 67.98 -19.04 -35.20
N ILE A 300 67.12 -18.43 -34.40
CA ILE A 300 67.18 -17.04 -33.93
C ILE A 300 68.48 -16.73 -33.16
N TYR A 301 69.07 -17.68 -32.43
CA TYR A 301 70.36 -17.47 -31.73
C TYR A 301 71.62 -17.71 -32.57
N ARG A 302 71.50 -18.34 -33.75
CA ARG A 302 72.65 -18.52 -34.66
C ARG A 302 73.09 -17.18 -35.28
N MET A 303 72.21 -16.17 -35.31
CA MET A 303 72.51 -14.83 -35.81
C MET A 303 73.04 -13.86 -34.75
N THR A 304 72.72 -14.03 -33.47
CA THR A 304 73.10 -13.07 -32.41
C THR A 304 74.47 -13.33 -31.79
N ASN A 305 75.03 -14.55 -31.92
CA ASN A 305 76.31 -14.91 -31.32
C ASN A 305 77.43 -15.11 -32.36
N GLN A 306 77.54 -14.21 -33.34
CA GLN A 306 78.75 -14.10 -34.16
C GLN A 306 79.85 -13.40 -33.34
N LYS A 307 80.61 -14.19 -32.58
CA LYS A 307 81.86 -13.73 -31.98
C LYS A 307 82.85 -13.46 -33.12
N ILE A 308 82.99 -12.19 -33.52
CA ILE A 308 83.98 -11.76 -34.51
C ILE A 308 85.36 -12.05 -33.92
N ARG A 309 86.12 -12.96 -34.55
CA ARG A 309 87.55 -13.10 -34.29
C ARG A 309 88.25 -11.94 -35.01
N MET A 310 88.93 -11.09 -34.23
CA MET A 310 89.91 -10.14 -34.78
C MET A 310 91.23 -10.88 -34.85
N ASP A 311 91.78 -11.00 -36.06
CA ASP A 311 93.15 -11.45 -36.33
C ASP A 311 94.15 -10.33 -36.05
#